data_AF-A0A0V1J670-F1
#
_entry.id   AF-A0A0V1J670-F1
#
_cell.length_a   1.000
_cell.length_b   1.000
_cell.length_c   1.000
_cell.angle_alpha   90.00
_cell.angle_beta   90.00
_cell.angle_gamma   90.00
#
_symmetry.space_group_name_H-M   'P 1'
#
loop_
_entity.id
_entity.type
_entity.pdbx_description
1 polymer ?
#
loop_
_entity_poly.entity_id
_entity_poly.type
_entity_poly.pdbx_seq_one_letter_code
_entity_poly.pdbx_strand_id
1 'polypeptide(L)'
;MSDYFQLRKDDARLFLAAETHIGSRNVDFQMEQYVWKRRSDGVHIINLKKTWNKILLAARAIAAVKNPAEVCVISSRPQGQRAVLKFASHIGATPIAGRFTPGTFTNQIQKAFREPLLLVVCDPRIDHQAITEASYVNIPVIAFCDTDSPMKFVDIAIPCNNKGAKSIGLLWWMLAREVLLVRDETSTRELGFCHEGQPVMVDLYFFRDPEEVQLCLAVSMKFDNLSSFRLKKRNS
;
A
#
# COMPACT_ATOMS: atom_id res chain seq x y z
N MET A 1 -17.10 -3.80 23.90
CA MET A 1 -15.85 -3.12 23.49
C MET A 1 -15.25 -3.67 22.18
N SER A 2 -15.78 -4.74 21.57
CA SER A 2 -15.09 -5.51 20.50
C SER A 2 -15.48 -5.19 19.05
N ASP A 3 -16.56 -4.46 18.80
CA ASP A 3 -17.10 -4.31 17.43
C ASP A 3 -16.52 -3.12 16.66
N TYR A 4 -15.77 -2.23 17.33
CA TYR A 4 -15.29 -1.00 16.70
C TYR A 4 -14.30 -1.28 15.57
N PHE A 5 -13.46 -2.32 15.67
CA PHE A 5 -12.43 -2.67 14.67
C PHE A 5 -12.88 -3.70 13.63
N GLN A 6 -14.16 -4.07 13.61
CA GLN A 6 -14.65 -5.06 12.64
C GLN A 6 -14.65 -4.49 11.21
N LEU A 7 -14.55 -5.39 10.23
CA LEU A 7 -14.61 -5.05 8.80
C LEU A 7 -15.99 -4.48 8.47
N ARG A 8 -16.03 -3.22 7.99
CA ARG A 8 -17.28 -2.58 7.55
C ARG A 8 -17.68 -3.03 6.15
N LYS A 9 -18.97 -2.89 5.84
CA LYS A 9 -19.51 -3.21 4.50
C LYS A 9 -18.87 -2.35 3.41
N ASP A 10 -18.59 -1.08 3.70
CA ASP A 10 -17.97 -0.17 2.72
C ASP A 10 -16.50 -0.52 2.46
N ASP A 11 -15.76 -0.88 3.50
CA ASP A 11 -14.38 -1.39 3.35
C ASP A 11 -14.36 -2.71 2.55
N ALA A 12 -15.32 -3.61 2.79
CA ALA A 12 -15.46 -4.84 2.01
C ALA A 12 -15.77 -4.56 0.53
N ARG A 13 -16.62 -3.56 0.22
CA ARG A 13 -16.88 -3.11 -1.16
C ARG A 13 -15.62 -2.60 -1.82
N LEU A 14 -14.82 -1.81 -1.11
CA LEU A 14 -13.53 -1.32 -1.58
C LEU A 14 -12.54 -2.46 -1.88
N PHE A 15 -12.41 -3.43 -0.97
CA PHE A 15 -11.55 -4.62 -1.19
C PHE A 15 -11.97 -5.43 -2.42
N LEU A 16 -13.27 -5.57 -2.66
CA LEU A 16 -13.81 -6.26 -3.83
C LEU A 16 -13.58 -5.45 -5.12
N ALA A 17 -13.83 -4.14 -5.09
CA ALA A 17 -13.62 -3.24 -6.23
C ALA A 17 -12.15 -3.14 -6.66
N ALA A 18 -11.22 -3.25 -5.71
CA ALA A 18 -9.79 -3.28 -5.96
C ALA A 18 -9.22 -4.68 -6.26
N GLU A 19 -10.07 -5.72 -6.34
CA GLU A 19 -9.68 -7.10 -6.66
C GLU A 19 -8.62 -7.70 -5.72
N THR A 20 -8.59 -7.24 -4.47
CA THR A 20 -7.57 -7.62 -3.46
C THR A 20 -7.64 -9.09 -3.04
N HIS A 21 -8.80 -9.73 -3.24
CA HIS A 21 -9.06 -11.14 -2.93
C HIS A 21 -8.55 -12.10 -4.01
N ILE A 22 -8.21 -11.61 -5.20
CA ILE A 22 -7.72 -12.43 -6.30
C ILE A 22 -6.24 -12.72 -6.05
N GLY A 23 -5.91 -13.97 -5.77
CA GLY A 23 -4.52 -14.41 -5.61
C GLY A 23 -3.93 -14.96 -6.90
N SER A 24 -2.84 -15.69 -6.76
CA SER A 24 -2.15 -16.37 -7.86
C SER A 24 -2.64 -17.81 -8.08
N ARG A 25 -2.18 -18.45 -9.16
CA ARG A 25 -2.43 -19.88 -9.44
C ARG A 25 -1.57 -20.81 -8.58
N ASN A 26 -0.41 -20.31 -8.16
CA ASN A 26 0.52 -21.03 -7.29
C ASN A 26 0.30 -20.57 -5.85
N VAL A 27 0.46 -21.50 -4.91
CA VAL A 27 0.40 -21.24 -3.47
C VAL A 27 1.68 -21.76 -2.84
N ASP A 28 2.30 -20.92 -2.03
CA ASP A 28 3.34 -21.33 -1.10
C ASP A 28 2.70 -22.04 0.10
N PHE A 29 3.38 -23.07 0.63
CA PHE A 29 2.82 -23.92 1.69
C PHE A 29 2.42 -23.12 2.93
N GLN A 30 3.23 -22.15 3.32
CA GLN A 30 2.95 -21.32 4.49
C GLN A 30 1.75 -20.36 4.28
N MET A 31 1.45 -20.02 3.03
CA MET A 31 0.35 -19.12 2.64
C MET A 31 -1.00 -19.84 2.49
N GLU A 32 -1.01 -21.17 2.48
CA GLU A 32 -2.22 -21.98 2.30
C GLU A 32 -3.32 -21.64 3.32
N GLN A 33 -2.93 -21.33 4.57
CA GLN A 33 -3.86 -20.91 5.61
C GLN A 33 -4.65 -19.63 5.26
N TYR A 34 -4.13 -18.74 4.41
CA TYR A 34 -4.81 -17.50 4.03
C TYR A 34 -5.76 -17.66 2.83
N VAL A 35 -5.66 -18.78 2.12
CA VAL A 35 -6.53 -19.13 1.00
C VAL A 35 -7.90 -19.58 1.54
N TRP A 36 -8.97 -19.06 0.95
CA TRP A 36 -10.33 -19.44 1.29
C TRP A 36 -10.87 -20.53 0.35
N LYS A 37 -10.75 -20.32 -0.97
CA LYS A 37 -11.26 -21.24 -1.99
C LYS A 37 -10.40 -21.17 -3.24
N ARG A 38 -10.38 -22.25 -4.02
CA ARG A 38 -9.84 -22.26 -5.39
C ARG A 38 -10.98 -22.13 -6.41
N ARG A 39 -10.82 -21.24 -7.38
CA ARG A 39 -11.74 -21.10 -8.52
C ARG A 39 -11.53 -22.23 -9.53
N SER A 40 -12.51 -22.47 -10.41
CA SER A 40 -12.41 -23.39 -11.56
C SER A 40 -11.16 -23.17 -12.40
N ASP A 41 -10.75 -21.91 -12.55
CA ASP A 41 -9.63 -21.49 -13.40
C ASP A 41 -8.25 -21.76 -12.76
N GLY A 42 -8.25 -22.39 -11.58
CA GLY A 42 -7.06 -22.71 -10.80
C GLY A 42 -6.53 -21.54 -9.95
N VAL A 43 -7.13 -20.35 -10.04
CA VAL A 43 -6.77 -19.16 -9.24
C VAL A 43 -7.25 -19.30 -7.80
N HIS A 44 -6.39 -18.93 -6.85
CA HIS A 44 -6.71 -18.95 -5.43
C HIS A 44 -7.39 -17.65 -4.98
N ILE A 45 -8.39 -17.78 -4.11
CA ILE A 45 -9.11 -16.65 -3.53
C ILE A 45 -8.63 -16.48 -2.08
N ILE A 46 -8.15 -15.29 -1.76
CA ILE A 46 -7.65 -14.92 -0.43
C ILE A 46 -8.83 -14.54 0.49
N ASN A 47 -8.74 -14.91 1.77
CA ASN A 47 -9.75 -14.55 2.76
C ASN A 47 -9.62 -13.09 3.22
N LEU A 48 -10.58 -12.24 2.82
CA LEU A 48 -10.66 -10.81 3.19
C LEU A 48 -10.73 -10.54 4.70
N LYS A 49 -11.28 -11.45 5.49
CA LYS A 49 -11.30 -11.27 6.95
C LYS A 49 -9.88 -11.37 7.53
N LYS A 50 -9.06 -12.26 6.97
CA LYS A 50 -7.66 -12.43 7.39
C LYS A 50 -6.81 -11.25 6.92
N THR A 51 -7.05 -10.72 5.72
CA THR A 51 -6.36 -9.52 5.23
C THR A 51 -6.59 -8.34 6.18
N TRP A 52 -7.86 -8.08 6.54
CA TRP A 52 -8.24 -7.01 7.46
C TRP A 52 -7.59 -7.13 8.84
N ASN A 53 -7.64 -8.34 9.44
CA ASN A 53 -7.03 -8.56 10.75
C ASN A 53 -5.50 -8.33 10.73
N LYS A 54 -4.83 -8.67 9.62
CA LYS A 54 -3.39 -8.43 9.46
C LYS A 54 -3.05 -6.96 9.22
N ILE A 55 -3.90 -6.22 8.51
CA ILE A 55 -3.77 -4.77 8.37
C ILE A 55 -3.86 -4.09 9.75
N LEU A 56 -4.81 -4.49 10.58
CA LEU A 56 -4.94 -3.94 11.94
C LEU A 56 -3.73 -4.28 12.82
N LEU A 57 -3.19 -5.49 12.71
CA LEU A 57 -1.98 -5.88 13.43
C LEU A 57 -0.78 -5.05 12.99
N ALA A 58 -0.60 -4.86 11.68
CA ALA A 58 0.46 -4.04 11.12
C ALA A 58 0.33 -2.56 11.51
N ALA A 59 -0.89 -2.02 11.51
CA ALA A 59 -1.16 -0.64 11.93
C ALA A 59 -0.76 -0.41 13.38
N ARG A 60 -1.06 -1.36 14.28
CA ARG A 60 -0.62 -1.31 15.68
C ARG A 60 0.90 -1.37 15.83
N ALA A 61 1.57 -2.20 15.04
CA ALA A 61 3.03 -2.29 15.07
C ALA A 61 3.69 -0.98 14.61
N ILE A 62 3.16 -0.35 13.55
CA ILE A 62 3.66 0.94 13.03
C ILE A 62 3.34 2.08 14.01
N ALA A 63 2.18 2.05 14.66
CA ALA A 63 1.82 3.05 15.66
C ALA A 63 2.67 2.96 16.93
N ALA A 64 3.23 1.78 17.25
CA ALA A 64 4.12 1.62 18.41
C ALA A 64 5.48 2.34 18.24
N VAL A 65 5.87 2.67 17.01
CA VAL A 65 7.10 3.43 16.72
C VAL A 65 6.88 4.90 17.03
N LYS A 66 7.66 5.45 17.97
CA LYS A 66 7.58 6.85 18.41
C LYS A 66 7.96 7.83 17.31
N ASN A 67 9.07 7.56 16.62
CA ASN A 67 9.57 8.39 15.53
C ASN A 67 9.13 7.79 14.18
N PRO A 68 8.14 8.36 13.49
CA PRO A 68 7.65 7.77 12.24
C PRO A 68 8.71 7.70 11.14
N ALA A 69 9.71 8.58 11.15
CA ALA A 69 10.80 8.59 10.17
C ALA A 69 11.66 7.32 10.19
N GLU A 70 11.72 6.63 11.33
CA GLU A 70 12.43 5.36 11.49
C GLU A 70 11.66 4.17 10.89
N VAL A 71 10.44 4.38 10.41
CA VAL A 71 9.73 3.39 9.59
C VAL A 71 10.15 3.59 8.14
N CYS A 72 10.76 2.56 7.56
CA CYS A 72 11.13 2.57 6.15
C CYS A 72 10.10 1.80 5.32
N VAL A 73 9.74 2.37 4.18
CA VAL A 73 8.75 1.81 3.28
C VAL A 73 9.35 1.61 1.89
N ILE A 74 9.26 0.39 1.36
CA ILE A 74 9.95 0.01 0.12
C ILE A 74 8.97 -0.53 -0.91
N SER A 75 9.16 -0.05 -2.15
CA SER A 75 8.54 -0.65 -3.33
C SER A 75 9.45 -0.49 -4.54
N SER A 76 10.03 -1.60 -5.00
CA SER A 76 10.68 -1.62 -6.32
C SER A 76 9.67 -1.65 -7.47
N ARG A 77 8.47 -2.20 -7.23
CA ARG A 77 7.40 -2.27 -8.24
C ARG A 77 6.89 -0.87 -8.63
N PRO A 78 6.76 -0.55 -9.93
CA PRO A 78 6.27 0.75 -10.38
C PRO A 78 4.84 1.03 -9.87
N GLN A 79 3.97 0.01 -9.83
CA GLN A 79 2.59 0.14 -9.36
C GLN A 79 2.50 0.59 -7.89
N GLY A 80 3.51 0.25 -7.08
CA GLY A 80 3.55 0.60 -5.66
C GLY A 80 4.36 1.87 -5.34
N GLN A 81 5.18 2.38 -6.26
CA GLN A 81 6.05 3.54 -6.00
C GLN A 81 5.26 4.78 -5.56
N ARG A 82 4.17 5.08 -6.28
CA ARG A 82 3.31 6.22 -5.95
C ARG A 82 2.60 6.04 -4.61
N ALA A 83 2.12 4.83 -4.33
CA ALA A 83 1.44 4.51 -3.07
C ALA A 83 2.39 4.69 -1.88
N VAL A 84 3.63 4.23 -1.99
CA VAL A 84 4.68 4.39 -0.96
C VAL A 84 5.03 5.84 -0.72
N LEU A 85 5.19 6.64 -1.78
CA LEU A 85 5.48 8.08 -1.63
C LEU A 85 4.36 8.81 -0.90
N LYS A 86 3.10 8.53 -1.24
CA LYS A 86 1.94 9.14 -0.55
C LYS A 86 1.81 8.65 0.88
N PHE A 87 1.96 7.36 1.12
CA PHE A 87 1.97 6.78 2.46
C PHE A 87 3.03 7.45 3.36
N ALA A 88 4.24 7.61 2.84
CA ALA A 88 5.34 8.27 3.53
C ALA A 88 5.00 9.73 3.89
N SER A 89 4.42 10.50 2.96
CA SER A 89 3.97 11.87 3.24
C SER A 89 2.93 11.94 4.35
N HIS A 90 1.99 10.99 4.41
CA HIS A 90 0.90 11.04 5.38
C HIS A 90 1.29 10.59 6.80
N ILE A 91 2.22 9.64 6.93
CA ILE A 91 2.65 9.11 8.23
C ILE A 91 3.95 9.75 8.72
N GLY A 92 4.74 10.34 7.82
CA GLY A 92 6.10 10.81 8.10
C GLY A 92 7.16 9.69 8.01
N ALA A 93 6.87 8.61 7.29
CA ALA A 93 7.79 7.48 7.08
C ALA A 93 8.83 7.79 5.99
N THR A 94 9.95 7.04 5.95
CA THR A 94 11.00 7.22 4.95
C THR A 94 10.79 6.29 3.74
N PRO A 95 10.45 6.81 2.56
CA PRO A 95 10.20 5.97 1.39
C PRO A 95 11.50 5.62 0.66
N ILE A 96 11.51 4.42 0.05
CA ILE A 96 12.44 4.00 -1.00
C ILE A 96 11.57 3.53 -2.17
N ALA A 97 11.41 4.40 -3.16
CA ALA A 97 10.68 4.11 -4.38
C ALA A 97 11.67 3.72 -5.48
N GLY A 98 11.42 2.60 -6.15
CA GLY A 98 12.27 2.09 -7.22
C GLY A 98 13.34 1.12 -6.72
N ARG A 99 14.42 0.99 -7.49
CA ARG A 99 15.43 -0.05 -7.26
C ARG A 99 16.10 0.13 -5.89
N PHE A 100 15.97 -0.88 -5.04
CA PHE A 100 16.71 -0.94 -3.78
C PHE A 100 18.22 -1.04 -4.05
N THR A 101 19.00 -0.15 -3.43
CA THR A 101 20.46 -0.19 -3.47
C THR A 101 20.97 -1.19 -2.44
N PRO A 102 21.67 -2.27 -2.84
CA PRO A 102 22.24 -3.19 -1.88
C PRO A 102 23.24 -2.48 -0.95
N GLY A 103 23.21 -2.80 0.33
CA GLY A 103 24.02 -2.17 1.36
C GLY A 103 23.36 -0.97 2.03
N THR A 104 22.10 -0.67 1.72
CA THR A 104 21.38 0.48 2.31
C THR A 104 21.25 0.33 3.82
N PHE A 105 21.09 -0.89 4.33
CA PHE A 105 20.97 -1.15 5.78
C PHE A 105 22.28 -1.61 6.42
N THR A 106 23.21 -2.19 5.65
CA THR A 106 24.42 -2.82 6.21
C THR A 106 25.69 -1.98 6.04
N ASN A 107 25.77 -1.13 5.02
CA ASN A 107 26.98 -0.39 4.69
C ASN A 107 26.90 1.08 5.11
N GLN A 108 27.56 1.41 6.22
CA GLN A 108 27.64 2.77 6.79
C GLN A 108 28.34 3.79 5.88
N ILE A 109 29.15 3.36 4.91
CA ILE A 109 29.87 4.27 4.00
C ILE A 109 28.92 4.83 2.93
N GLN A 110 27.80 4.16 2.65
CA GLN A 110 26.86 4.62 1.63
C GLN A 110 26.16 5.91 2.05
N LYS A 111 26.03 6.85 1.12
CA LYS A 111 25.23 8.07 1.34
C LYS A 111 23.75 7.79 1.60
N ALA A 112 23.26 6.64 1.13
CA ALA A 112 21.88 6.20 1.31
C ALA A 112 21.70 5.35 2.58
N PHE A 113 22.70 5.25 3.45
CA PHE A 113 22.62 4.47 4.67
C PHE A 113 21.43 4.90 5.55
N ARG A 114 20.64 3.92 6.00
CA ARG A 114 19.47 4.14 6.87
C ARG A 114 19.41 3.03 7.90
N GLU A 115 19.00 3.38 9.12
CA GLU A 115 18.78 2.44 10.22
C GLU A 115 17.30 2.49 10.64
N PRO A 116 16.38 1.90 9.86
CA PRO A 116 14.99 1.89 10.24
C PRO A 116 14.72 0.86 11.35
N LEU A 117 13.80 1.19 12.26
CA LEU A 117 13.32 0.27 13.29
C LEU A 117 12.25 -0.70 12.77
N LEU A 118 11.58 -0.35 11.66
CA LEU A 118 10.54 -1.19 11.07
C LEU A 118 10.56 -1.02 9.56
N LEU A 119 10.47 -2.15 8.86
CA LEU A 119 10.43 -2.20 7.41
C LEU A 119 9.04 -2.62 6.91
N VAL A 120 8.48 -1.87 5.96
CA VAL A 120 7.25 -2.24 5.25
C VAL A 120 7.54 -2.42 3.76
N VAL A 121 7.20 -3.58 3.21
CA VAL A 121 7.55 -3.99 1.85
C VAL A 121 6.31 -4.29 1.00
N CYS A 122 6.29 -3.81 -0.25
CA CYS A 122 5.22 -4.06 -1.22
C CYS A 122 5.15 -5.51 -1.73
N ASP A 123 6.29 -6.12 -2.05
CA ASP A 123 6.32 -7.49 -2.54
C ASP A 123 7.63 -8.18 -2.13
N PRO A 124 7.56 -9.24 -1.31
CA PRO A 124 8.77 -9.92 -0.83
C PRO A 124 9.56 -10.63 -1.94
N ARG A 125 8.94 -10.93 -3.09
CA ARG A 125 9.65 -11.61 -4.19
C ARG A 125 10.62 -10.64 -4.89
N ILE A 126 10.17 -9.43 -5.16
CA ILE A 126 10.98 -8.42 -5.87
C ILE A 126 11.92 -7.71 -4.89
N ASP A 127 11.43 -7.36 -3.71
CA ASP A 127 12.18 -6.64 -2.68
C ASP A 127 12.95 -7.58 -1.73
N HIS A 128 13.24 -8.81 -2.16
CA HIS A 128 13.94 -9.82 -1.35
C HIS A 128 15.28 -9.32 -0.82
N GLN A 129 15.99 -8.46 -1.57
CA GLN A 129 17.25 -7.87 -1.14
C GLN A 129 17.10 -7.05 0.15
N ALA A 130 16.03 -6.25 0.25
CA ALA A 130 15.77 -5.45 1.45
C ALA A 130 15.42 -6.34 2.65
N ILE A 131 14.69 -7.44 2.41
CA ILE A 131 14.33 -8.41 3.43
C ILE A 131 15.57 -9.16 3.94
N THR A 132 16.46 -9.57 3.04
CA THR A 132 17.72 -10.21 3.44
C THR A 132 18.63 -9.26 4.22
N GLU A 133 18.68 -7.97 3.84
CA GLU A 133 19.47 -7.00 4.60
C GLU A 133 18.86 -6.67 5.96
N ALA A 134 17.53 -6.58 6.04
CA ALA A 134 16.82 -6.41 7.31
C ALA A 134 17.14 -7.54 8.31
N SER A 135 17.29 -8.78 7.80
CA SER A 135 17.65 -9.93 8.64
C SER A 135 19.05 -9.84 9.26
N TYR A 136 20.00 -9.13 8.62
CA TYR A 136 21.34 -8.93 9.20
C TYR A 136 21.36 -7.91 10.33
N VAL A 137 20.43 -6.94 10.30
CA VAL A 137 20.37 -5.81 11.24
C VAL A 137 19.25 -5.99 12.28
N ASN A 138 18.57 -7.14 12.29
CA ASN A 138 17.44 -7.46 13.18
C ASN A 138 16.27 -6.47 13.08
N ILE A 139 15.96 -6.01 11.87
CA ILE A 139 14.84 -5.10 11.62
C ILE A 139 13.59 -5.93 11.33
N PRO A 140 12.48 -5.74 12.08
CA PRO A 140 11.23 -6.45 11.82
C PRO A 140 10.61 -6.04 10.48
N VAL A 141 10.08 -7.02 9.75
CA VAL A 141 9.56 -6.85 8.39
C VAL A 141 8.06 -7.12 8.32
N ILE A 142 7.32 -6.13 7.83
CA ILE A 142 5.92 -6.24 7.42
C ILE A 142 5.89 -6.27 5.89
N ALA A 143 5.19 -7.25 5.30
CA ALA A 143 5.11 -7.34 3.85
C ALA A 143 3.69 -7.62 3.36
N PHE A 144 3.36 -7.04 2.20
CA PHE A 144 2.20 -7.48 1.43
C PHE A 144 2.57 -8.72 0.61
N CYS A 145 1.86 -9.81 0.83
CA CYS A 145 2.20 -11.12 0.26
C CYS A 145 1.04 -11.67 -0.56
N ASP A 146 1.29 -12.03 -1.81
CA ASP A 146 0.34 -12.82 -2.60
C ASP A 146 0.50 -14.32 -2.26
N THR A 147 -0.36 -15.18 -2.79
CA THR A 147 -0.33 -16.61 -2.47
C THR A 147 0.97 -17.30 -2.89
N ASP A 148 1.69 -16.79 -3.89
CA ASP A 148 2.95 -17.31 -4.41
C ASP A 148 4.21 -16.58 -3.88
N SER A 149 4.02 -15.60 -3.00
CA SER A 149 5.09 -14.84 -2.37
C SER A 149 5.76 -15.64 -1.25
N PRO A 150 7.11 -15.68 -1.20
CA PRO A 150 7.81 -16.34 -0.09
C PRO A 150 7.65 -15.54 1.20
N MET A 151 7.44 -16.23 2.33
CA MET A 151 7.34 -15.63 3.66
C MET A 151 8.61 -15.80 4.52
N LYS A 152 9.76 -16.04 3.88
CA LYS A 152 11.05 -16.14 4.58
C LYS A 152 11.44 -14.76 5.13
N PHE A 153 11.76 -14.69 6.43
CA PHE A 153 12.17 -13.45 7.12
C PHE A 153 11.11 -12.32 7.10
N VAL A 154 9.83 -12.68 6.98
CA VAL A 154 8.70 -11.75 7.11
C VAL A 154 7.98 -12.06 8.41
N ASP A 155 7.87 -11.09 9.30
CA ASP A 155 7.22 -11.26 10.61
C ASP A 155 5.70 -11.11 10.51
N ILE A 156 5.26 -10.06 9.80
CA ILE A 156 3.84 -9.77 9.58
C ILE A 156 3.55 -9.81 8.08
N ALA A 157 2.99 -10.93 7.63
CA ALA A 157 2.46 -11.06 6.28
C ALA A 157 1.00 -10.56 6.21
N ILE A 158 0.76 -9.61 5.31
CA ILE A 158 -0.59 -9.14 4.94
C ILE A 158 -0.96 -9.83 3.62
N PRO A 159 -1.86 -10.83 3.64
CA PRO A 159 -2.19 -11.61 2.44
C PRO A 159 -3.01 -10.75 1.47
N CYS A 160 -2.50 -10.48 0.27
CA CYS A 160 -3.02 -9.46 -0.65
C CYS A 160 -2.58 -9.69 -2.09
N ASN A 161 -3.37 -9.20 -3.04
CA ASN A 161 -2.96 -9.15 -4.45
C ASN A 161 -1.91 -8.04 -4.67
N ASN A 162 -0.68 -8.42 -5.03
CA ASN A 162 0.44 -7.51 -5.31
C ASN A 162 0.67 -7.24 -6.82
N LYS A 163 -0.21 -7.74 -7.70
CA LYS A 163 -0.13 -7.53 -9.17
C LYS A 163 -1.02 -6.38 -9.62
N GLY A 164 -2.18 -6.22 -9.01
CA GLY A 164 -3.11 -5.13 -9.33
C GLY A 164 -2.66 -3.78 -8.78
N ALA A 165 -2.57 -2.76 -9.63
CA ALA A 165 -2.24 -1.39 -9.20
C ALA A 165 -3.28 -0.82 -8.22
N LYS A 166 -4.56 -1.12 -8.45
CA LYS A 166 -5.65 -0.71 -7.55
C LYS A 166 -5.57 -1.39 -6.20
N SER A 167 -5.24 -2.69 -6.17
CA SER A 167 -5.07 -3.45 -4.92
C SER A 167 -3.96 -2.85 -4.05
N ILE A 168 -2.76 -2.65 -4.62
CA ILE A 168 -1.61 -2.11 -3.88
C ILE A 168 -1.94 -0.72 -3.32
N GLY A 169 -2.46 0.19 -4.16
CA GLY A 169 -2.80 1.54 -3.70
C GLY A 169 -3.86 1.54 -2.60
N LEU A 170 -4.87 0.67 -2.71
CA LEU A 170 -5.90 0.54 -1.68
C LEU A 170 -5.34 0.04 -0.35
N LEU A 171 -4.41 -0.91 -0.39
CA LEU A 171 -3.81 -1.48 0.81
C LEU A 171 -2.94 -0.47 1.57
N TRP A 172 -2.12 0.29 0.85
CA TRP A 172 -1.36 1.38 1.46
C TRP A 172 -2.27 2.46 2.05
N TRP A 173 -3.34 2.82 1.35
CA TRP A 173 -4.33 3.78 1.86
C TRP A 173 -5.03 3.25 3.13
N MET A 174 -5.48 1.99 3.12
CA MET A 174 -6.11 1.36 4.28
C MET A 174 -5.16 1.29 5.47
N LEU A 175 -3.89 0.91 5.22
CA LEU A 175 -2.88 0.84 6.27
C LEU A 175 -2.64 2.24 6.85
N ALA A 176 -2.47 3.27 6.00
CA ALA A 176 -2.29 4.64 6.47
C ALA A 176 -3.45 5.10 7.34
N ARG A 177 -4.67 4.78 6.92
CA ARG A 177 -5.89 5.14 7.64
C ARG A 177 -5.96 4.51 9.02
N GLU A 178 -5.67 3.23 9.13
CA GLU A 178 -5.69 2.56 10.42
C GLU A 178 -4.53 3.02 11.32
N VAL A 179 -3.36 3.36 10.78
CA VAL A 179 -2.24 3.93 11.55
C VAL A 179 -2.61 5.28 12.16
N LEU A 180 -3.16 6.21 11.36
CA LEU A 180 -3.59 7.52 11.87
C LEU A 180 -4.75 7.39 12.87
N LEU A 181 -5.60 6.38 12.70
CA LEU A 181 -6.69 6.10 13.63
C LEU A 181 -6.17 5.58 14.97
N VAL A 182 -5.14 4.72 14.96
CA VAL A 182 -4.50 4.24 16.20
C VAL A 182 -3.71 5.36 16.89
N ARG A 183 -3.21 6.35 16.15
CA ARG A 183 -2.51 7.52 16.69
C ARG A 183 -3.45 8.62 17.20
N ASP A 184 -4.77 8.48 17.05
CA ASP A 184 -5.80 9.46 17.43
C ASP A 184 -5.65 10.85 16.76
N GLU A 185 -4.86 10.98 15.69
CA GLU A 185 -4.41 12.29 15.18
C GLU A 185 -5.38 12.96 14.19
N THR A 186 -6.25 12.22 13.48
CA THR A 186 -7.08 12.88 12.42
C THR A 186 -8.27 12.10 11.85
N SER A 187 -8.29 10.76 11.89
CA SER A 187 -9.28 9.95 11.17
C SER A 187 -10.35 9.36 12.11
N THR A 188 -11.53 9.96 12.15
CA THR A 188 -12.72 9.25 12.67
C THR A 188 -13.27 8.36 11.55
N ARG A 189 -13.62 7.10 11.83
CA ARG A 189 -14.10 6.15 10.80
C ARG A 189 -15.34 6.64 10.01
N GLU A 190 -16.04 7.66 10.49
CA GLU A 190 -17.21 8.28 9.85
C GLU A 190 -16.84 9.40 8.87
N LEU A 191 -15.76 10.13 9.13
CA LEU A 191 -15.27 11.22 8.28
C LEU A 191 -14.36 10.73 7.12
N GLY A 192 -13.95 9.46 7.16
CA GLY A 192 -13.01 8.89 6.21
C GLY A 192 -11.56 9.20 6.56
N PHE A 193 -10.64 8.92 5.65
CA PHE A 193 -9.23 9.31 5.83
C PHE A 193 -9.10 10.81 5.58
N CYS A 194 -8.89 11.57 6.64
CA CYS A 194 -8.59 13.00 6.56
C CYS A 194 -7.12 13.22 6.92
N HIS A 195 -6.41 13.98 6.10
CA HIS A 195 -5.08 14.48 6.42
C HIS A 195 -5.13 16.01 6.34
N GLU A 196 -4.75 16.68 7.42
CA GLU A 196 -4.75 18.16 7.49
C GLU A 196 -6.10 18.81 7.12
N GLY A 197 -7.22 18.15 7.46
CA GLY A 197 -8.57 18.65 7.20
C GLY A 197 -9.11 18.39 5.78
N GLN A 198 -8.34 17.76 4.88
CA GLN A 198 -8.80 17.35 3.56
C GLN A 198 -9.09 15.84 3.50
N PRO A 199 -10.20 15.41 2.85
CA PRO A 199 -10.45 13.99 2.63
C PRO A 199 -9.48 13.44 1.57
N VAL A 200 -8.61 12.50 1.94
CA VAL A 200 -7.71 11.85 0.97
C VAL A 200 -8.40 10.65 0.38
N MET A 201 -8.65 10.72 -0.91
CA MET A 201 -9.26 9.64 -1.67
C MET A 201 -8.23 8.55 -2.00
N VAL A 202 -8.73 7.32 -2.15
CA VAL A 202 -7.90 6.14 -2.50
C VAL A 202 -7.17 6.36 -3.84
N ASP A 203 -7.80 7.06 -4.77
CA ASP A 203 -7.27 7.31 -6.11
C ASP A 203 -5.95 8.07 -6.14
N LEU A 204 -5.59 8.78 -5.06
CA LEU A 204 -4.29 9.43 -4.94
C LEU A 204 -3.14 8.41 -4.88
N TYR A 205 -3.39 7.23 -4.34
CA TYR A 205 -2.40 6.16 -4.16
C TYR A 205 -2.23 5.30 -5.41
N PHE A 206 -3.17 5.34 -6.35
CA PHE A 206 -3.05 4.57 -7.58
C PHE A 206 -1.94 5.11 -8.46
N PHE A 207 -1.10 4.19 -8.93
CA PHE A 207 -0.16 4.47 -10.00
C PHE A 207 -0.92 4.90 -11.25
N ARG A 208 -0.43 5.97 -11.89
CA ARG A 208 -0.94 6.45 -13.17
C ARG A 208 0.23 6.43 -14.13
N ASP A 209 0.05 5.77 -15.26
CA ASP A 209 1.08 5.77 -16.30
C ASP A 209 1.29 7.23 -16.77
N PRO A 210 2.55 7.67 -16.93
CA PRO A 210 2.84 9.05 -17.31
C PRO A 210 2.22 9.44 -18.66
N GLU A 211 2.06 8.48 -19.57
CA GLU A 211 1.37 8.65 -20.85
C GLU A 211 -0.14 8.89 -20.68
N GLU A 212 -0.79 8.16 -19.77
CA GLU A 212 -2.20 8.39 -19.44
C GLU A 212 -2.42 9.73 -18.76
N VAL A 213 -1.48 10.18 -17.92
CA VAL A 213 -1.54 11.51 -17.30
C VAL A 213 -1.44 12.60 -18.37
N GLN A 214 -0.53 12.44 -19.34
CA GLN A 214 -0.39 13.38 -20.46
C GLN A 214 -1.65 13.40 -21.35
N LEU A 215 -2.23 12.23 -21.64
CA LEU A 215 -3.51 12.12 -22.36
C LEU A 215 -4.66 12.78 -21.59
N CYS A 216 -4.76 12.55 -20.29
CA CYS A 216 -5.81 13.12 -19.45
C CYS A 216 -5.67 14.65 -19.34
N LEU A 217 -4.45 15.15 -19.18
CA LEU A 217 -4.15 16.59 -19.23
C LEU A 217 -4.49 17.19 -20.60
N ALA A 218 -4.13 16.50 -21.69
CA ALA A 218 -4.46 16.93 -23.05
C ALA A 218 -5.96 16.97 -23.31
N VAL A 219 -6.72 16.00 -22.77
CA VAL A 219 -8.19 15.99 -22.83
C VAL A 219 -8.77 17.14 -22.00
N SER A 220 -8.28 17.37 -20.78
CA SER A 220 -8.74 18.47 -19.92
C SER A 220 -8.50 19.83 -20.58
N MET A 221 -7.31 20.04 -21.15
CA MET A 221 -7.00 21.25 -21.93
C MET A 221 -7.89 21.42 -23.17
N LYS A 222 -8.26 20.33 -23.85
CA LYS A 222 -9.22 20.38 -24.97
C LYS A 222 -10.62 20.77 -24.50
N PHE A 223 -11.06 20.26 -23.35
CA PHE A 223 -12.37 20.61 -22.76
C PHE A 223 -12.44 22.07 -22.31
N ASP A 224 -11.38 22.58 -21.69
CA ASP A 224 -11.29 23.98 -21.26
C ASP A 224 -11.31 24.93 -22.47
N ASN A 225 -10.62 24.56 -23.55
CA ASN A 225 -10.66 25.29 -24.82
C ASN A 225 -12.05 25.26 -25.49
N LEU A 226 -12.78 24.14 -25.41
CA LEU A 226 -14.16 24.03 -25.90
C LEU A 226 -15.15 24.84 -25.05
N SER A 227 -14.95 24.87 -23.73
CA SER A 227 -15.80 25.64 -22.80
C SER A 227 -15.66 27.15 -23.01
N SER A 228 -14.42 27.63 -23.23
CA SER A 228 -14.14 29.03 -23.55
C SER A 228 -14.65 29.43 -24.94
N PHE A 229 -14.63 28.52 -25.91
CA PHE A 229 -15.26 28.72 -27.22
C PHE A 229 -16.79 28.81 -27.15
N ARG A 230 -17.41 28.00 -26.28
CA ARG A 230 -18.88 27.98 -26.08
C ARG A 230 -19.39 29.21 -25.32
N LEU A 231 -18.57 29.79 -24.44
CA LEU A 231 -18.84 31.06 -23.77
C LEU A 231 -18.71 32.27 -24.71
N LYS A 232 -17.71 32.29 -25.61
CA LYS A 232 -17.58 33.35 -26.63
C LYS A 232 -18.76 33.41 -27.60
N LYS A 233 -19.34 32.27 -27.98
CA LYS A 233 -20.54 32.20 -28.84
C LYS A 233 -21.86 32.57 -28.15
N ARG A 234 -21.91 32.64 -26.82
CA ARG A 234 -23.11 33.07 -26.07
C ARG A 234 -23.16 34.58 -25.83
N ASN A 235 -22.02 35.26 -25.99
CA ASN A 235 -21.88 36.71 -25.76
C ASN A 235 -21.72 37.50 -27.08
N SER A 236 -22.05 36.88 -28.22
CA SER A 236 -22.10 37.45 -29.57
C SER A 236 -23.47 37.21 -30.17
#